data_AF-A0A936F895-F1
#
_entry.id   AF-A0A936F895-F1
#
_cell.length_a   1.000
_cell.length_b   1.000
_cell.length_c   1.000
_cell.angle_alpha   90.00
_cell.angle_beta   90.00
_cell.angle_gamma   90.00
#
_symmetry.space_group_name_H-M   'P 1'
#
loop_
_entity.id
_entity.type
_entity.pdbx_description
1 polymer ?
#
loop_
_entity_poly.entity_id
_entity_poly.type
_entity_poly.pdbx_seq_one_letter_code
_entity_poly.pdbx_strand_id
1 'polypeptide(L)'
;MANLPRILVALAALFFLFMGVQFWFALDGAAQSFGLTPDGLIGRASIRADVGGLFIGGALIMAHAAWKQCAMCAGAAATIIGVALTGRFITILLDGMPPGGVPPMVVEAVMVAILLWARASWKRA
;
A
#
# COMPACT_ATOMS: atom_id res chain seq x y z
N MET A 1 18.07 -18.85 1.40
CA MET A 1 17.27 -17.98 0.51
C MET A 1 16.19 -17.15 1.24
N ALA A 2 16.05 -17.22 2.57
CA ALA A 2 15.01 -16.50 3.34
C ALA A 2 15.17 -14.96 3.40
N ASN A 3 16.29 -14.42 2.93
CA ASN A 3 16.67 -13.02 3.13
C ASN A 3 16.09 -12.08 2.06
N LEU A 4 15.96 -12.55 0.82
CA LEU A 4 15.47 -11.71 -0.27
C LEU A 4 14.00 -11.25 -0.08
N PRO A 5 13.01 -12.13 0.17
CA PRO A 5 11.65 -11.68 0.44
C PRO A 5 11.57 -10.75 1.67
N ARG A 6 12.44 -10.97 2.67
CA ARG A 6 12.53 -10.10 3.84
C ARG A 6 12.98 -8.68 3.48
N ILE A 7 14.03 -8.55 2.67
CA ILE A 7 14.53 -7.25 2.20
C ILE A 7 13.46 -6.54 1.37
N LEU A 8 12.80 -7.25 0.45
CA LEU A 8 11.78 -6.67 -0.41
C LEU A 8 10.56 -6.17 0.40
N VAL A 9 10.09 -6.94 1.38
CA VAL A 9 9.00 -6.50 2.27
C VAL A 9 9.43 -5.30 3.13
N ALA A 10 10.68 -5.26 3.61
CA ALA A 10 11.20 -4.10 4.34
C ALA A 10 11.24 -2.84 3.46
N LEU A 11 11.64 -2.97 2.19
CA LEU A 11 11.61 -1.85 1.23
C LEU A 11 10.17 -1.40 0.95
N ALA A 12 9.22 -2.33 0.80
CA ALA A 12 7.81 -2.01 0.65
C ALA A 12 7.25 -1.27 1.90
N ALA A 13 7.66 -1.69 3.11
CA ALA A 13 7.32 -0.99 4.34
C ALA A 13 7.86 0.45 4.38
N LEU A 14 9.12 0.66 3.96
CA LEU A 14 9.70 2.00 3.87
C LEU A 14 9.00 2.88 2.84
N PHE A 15 8.63 2.32 1.68
CA PHE A 15 7.84 3.03 0.67
C PHE A 15 6.47 3.44 1.24
N PHE A 16 5.74 2.53 1.88
CA PHE A 16 4.45 2.84 2.50
C PHE A 16 4.60 3.88 3.61
N LEU A 17 5.65 3.79 4.42
CA LEU A 17 5.93 4.76 5.48
C LEU A 17 6.16 6.15 4.88
N PHE A 18 6.99 6.23 3.83
CA PHE A 18 7.23 7.48 3.11
C PHE A 18 5.93 8.07 2.57
N MET A 19 5.10 7.28 1.89
CA MET A 19 3.81 7.74 1.37
C MET A 19 2.88 8.24 2.49
N GLY A 20 2.76 7.48 3.58
CA GLY A 20 1.92 7.86 4.72
C GLY A 20 2.36 9.15 5.40
N VAL A 21 3.67 9.33 5.58
CA VAL A 21 4.25 10.58 6.11
C VAL A 21 3.94 11.76 5.20
N GLN A 22 4.01 11.59 3.88
CA GLN A 22 3.63 12.64 2.93
C GLN A 22 2.15 13.00 3.06
N PHE A 23 1.25 12.02 3.16
CA PHE A 23 -0.18 12.30 3.37
C PHE A 23 -0.46 13.04 4.68
N TRP A 24 0.32 12.82 5.75
CA TRP A 24 0.16 13.56 7.01
C TRP A 24 0.69 14.99 6.95
N PHE A 25 1.91 15.18 6.42
CA PHE A 25 2.65 16.44 6.57
C PHE A 25 2.78 17.27 5.28
N ALA A 26 2.70 16.64 4.10
CA ALA A 26 2.77 17.29 2.78
C ALA A 26 1.53 16.98 1.94
N LEU A 27 0.36 17.11 2.57
CA LEU A 27 -0.92 16.62 2.07
C LEU A 27 -1.25 17.07 0.64
N ASP A 28 -1.03 18.35 0.30
CA ASP A 28 -1.46 18.90 -0.99
C ASP A 28 -0.74 18.24 -2.17
N GLY A 29 0.58 18.05 -2.07
CA GLY A 29 1.35 17.35 -3.11
C GLY A 29 1.05 15.84 -3.15
N ALA A 30 0.85 15.21 -2.00
CA ALA A 30 0.49 13.80 -1.92
C ALA A 30 -0.90 13.53 -2.53
N ALA A 31 -1.90 14.35 -2.17
CA ALA A 31 -3.27 14.26 -2.68
C ALA A 31 -3.30 14.48 -4.20
N GLN A 32 -2.61 15.50 -4.71
CA GLN A 32 -2.52 15.77 -6.14
C GLN A 32 -1.94 14.58 -6.92
N SER A 33 -0.91 13.92 -6.38
CA SER A 33 -0.31 12.73 -7.00
C SER A 33 -1.26 11.53 -7.10
N PHE A 34 -2.34 11.53 -6.30
CA PHE A 34 -3.40 10.51 -6.31
C PHE A 34 -4.68 10.99 -6.99
N GLY A 35 -4.68 12.19 -7.59
CA GLY A 35 -5.88 12.79 -8.18
C GLY A 35 -6.96 13.16 -7.15
N LEU A 36 -6.58 13.34 -5.88
CA LEU A 36 -7.48 13.72 -4.80
C LEU A 36 -7.49 15.24 -4.64
N THR A 37 -8.68 15.80 -4.45
CA THR A 37 -8.86 17.21 -4.08
C THR A 37 -9.56 17.27 -2.72
N PRO A 38 -8.92 17.82 -1.67
CA PRO A 38 -9.54 17.93 -0.36
C PRO A 38 -10.69 18.96 -0.39
N ASP A 39 -11.87 18.58 0.12
CA ASP A 39 -12.96 19.51 0.36
C ASP A 39 -12.84 20.15 1.75
N GLY A 40 -12.28 21.37 1.80
CA GLY A 40 -12.10 22.14 3.03
C GLY A 40 -11.29 21.39 4.11
N LEU A 41 -11.54 21.75 5.37
CA LEU A 41 -10.82 21.13 6.50
C LEU A 41 -11.21 19.67 6.72
N ILE A 42 -12.47 19.32 6.47
CA ILE A 42 -12.96 17.95 6.67
C ILE A 42 -12.33 16.99 5.66
N GLY A 43 -12.25 17.36 4.37
CA GLY A 43 -11.57 16.56 3.35
C GLY A 43 -10.09 16.37 3.66
N ARG A 44 -9.42 17.39 4.21
CA ARG A 44 -8.04 17.24 4.69
C ARG A 44 -7.92 16.24 5.83
N ALA A 45 -8.86 16.26 6.77
CA ALA A 45 -8.89 15.33 7.89
C ALA A 45 -9.12 13.89 7.40
N SER A 46 -10.10 13.68 6.51
CA SER A 46 -10.40 12.36 5.93
C SER A 46 -9.22 11.80 5.13
N ILE A 47 -8.56 12.59 4.27
CA ILE A 47 -7.41 12.08 3.51
C ILE A 47 -6.26 11.67 4.46
N ARG A 48 -5.99 12.44 5.53
CA ARG A 48 -4.97 12.06 6.52
C ARG A 48 -5.33 10.79 7.29
N ALA A 49 -6.58 10.66 7.68
CA ALA A 49 -7.07 9.53 8.46
C ALA A 49 -7.13 8.26 7.60
N ASP A 50 -7.80 8.32 6.46
CA ASP A 50 -8.14 7.15 5.67
C ASP A 50 -7.00 6.76 4.72
N VAL A 51 -6.49 7.71 3.93
CA VAL A 51 -5.41 7.43 2.97
C VAL A 51 -4.06 7.39 3.69
N GLY A 52 -3.74 8.42 4.47
CA GLY A 52 -2.53 8.45 5.28
C GLY A 52 -2.46 7.30 6.28
N GLY A 53 -3.56 7.02 6.98
CA GLY A 53 -3.66 5.90 7.91
C GLY A 53 -3.51 4.53 7.23
N LEU A 54 -4.05 4.33 6.03
CA LEU A 54 -3.85 3.11 5.25
C LEU A 54 -2.36 2.87 4.96
N PHE A 55 -1.66 3.91 4.49
CA PHE A 55 -0.23 3.80 4.19
C PHE A 55 0.62 3.57 5.44
N ILE A 56 0.38 4.32 6.53
CA ILE A 56 1.11 4.13 7.79
C ILE A 56 0.81 2.76 8.41
N GLY A 57 -0.47 2.37 8.47
CA GLY A 57 -0.88 1.06 8.98
C GLY A 57 -0.28 -0.09 8.18
N GLY A 58 -0.33 0.00 6.84
CA GLY A 58 0.32 -0.95 5.94
C GLY A 58 1.84 -1.02 6.16
N ALA A 59 2.50 0.14 6.35
CA ALA A 59 3.93 0.20 6.67
C ALA A 59 4.25 -0.56 7.97
N LEU A 60 3.47 -0.35 9.03
CA LEU A 60 3.67 -1.01 10.32
C LEU A 60 3.47 -2.53 10.23
N ILE A 61 2.42 -2.97 9.53
CA ILE A 61 2.16 -4.40 9.31
C ILE A 61 3.31 -5.05 8.51
N MET A 62 3.76 -4.41 7.43
CA MET A 62 4.86 -4.92 6.61
C MET A 62 6.21 -4.88 7.34
N ALA A 63 6.48 -3.83 8.12
CA ALA A 63 7.67 -3.74 8.95
C ALA A 63 7.71 -4.88 9.99
N HIS A 64 6.58 -5.15 10.64
CA HIS A 64 6.45 -6.28 11.55
C HIS A 64 6.63 -7.62 10.83
N ALA A 65 6.02 -7.77 9.64
CA ALA A 65 6.18 -8.94 8.78
C ALA A 65 7.65 -9.18 8.45
N ALA A 66 8.39 -8.16 8.02
CA ALA A 66 9.81 -8.26 7.69
C ALA A 66 10.70 -8.50 8.92
N TRP A 67 10.38 -7.92 10.08
CA TRP A 67 11.17 -8.13 11.30
C TRP A 67 11.01 -9.58 11.80
N LYS A 68 9.78 -10.03 12.01
CA LYS A 68 9.49 -11.33 12.62
C LYS A 68 9.35 -12.47 11.61
N GLN A 69 9.45 -12.19 10.32
CA GLN A 69 9.11 -13.13 9.25
C GLN A 69 7.69 -13.69 9.43
N CYS A 70 6.76 -12.83 9.85
CA CYS A 70 5.38 -13.20 10.15
C CYS A 70 4.59 -13.40 8.85
N ALA A 71 4.36 -14.67 8.46
CA ALA A 71 3.63 -15.02 7.24
C ALA A 71 2.19 -14.49 7.22
N MET A 72 1.51 -14.50 8.38
CA MET A 72 0.16 -13.96 8.53
C MET A 72 0.12 -12.44 8.30
N CYS A 73 1.11 -11.72 8.80
CA CYS A 73 1.25 -10.28 8.64
C CYS A 73 1.53 -9.89 7.18
N ALA A 74 2.41 -10.64 6.50
CA ALA A 74 2.61 -10.49 5.06
C ALA A 74 1.33 -10.76 4.27
N GLY A 75 0.56 -11.79 4.67
CA GLY A 75 -0.76 -12.07 4.11
C GLY A 75 -1.76 -10.94 4.34
N ALA A 76 -1.82 -10.37 5.54
CA ALA A 76 -2.71 -9.25 5.85
C ALA A 76 -2.39 -8.02 4.99
N ALA A 77 -1.10 -7.66 4.87
CA ALA A 77 -0.68 -6.58 3.97
C ALA A 77 -1.02 -6.88 2.50
N ALA A 78 -0.81 -8.12 2.04
CA ALA A 78 -1.18 -8.54 0.69
C ALA A 78 -2.69 -8.41 0.44
N THR A 79 -3.52 -8.75 1.42
CA THR A 79 -4.97 -8.59 1.33
C THR A 79 -5.36 -7.12 1.19
N ILE A 80 -4.79 -6.23 2.01
CA ILE A 80 -5.10 -4.80 1.96
C ILE A 80 -4.78 -4.22 0.58
N ILE A 81 -3.56 -4.45 0.07
CA ILE A 81 -3.13 -3.93 -1.24
C ILE A 81 -3.87 -4.64 -2.38
N GLY A 82 -4.13 -5.94 -2.24
CA GLY A 82 -4.91 -6.71 -3.22
C GLY A 82 -6.33 -6.18 -3.36
N VAL A 83 -7.01 -5.87 -2.26
CA VAL A 83 -8.33 -5.25 -2.29
C VAL A 83 -8.27 -3.85 -2.91
N ALA A 84 -7.25 -3.04 -2.61
CA ALA A 84 -7.07 -1.75 -3.27
C ALA A 84 -6.93 -1.90 -4.80
N LEU A 85 -6.14 -2.88 -5.27
CA LEU A 85 -6.01 -3.20 -6.69
C LEU A 85 -7.33 -3.69 -7.31
N THR A 86 -8.17 -4.42 -6.57
CA THR A 86 -9.53 -4.75 -7.05
C THR A 86 -10.38 -3.51 -7.30
N GLY A 87 -10.21 -2.47 -6.49
CA GLY A 87 -10.83 -1.16 -6.74
C GLY A 87 -10.46 -0.58 -8.11
N ARG A 88 -9.21 -0.76 -8.56
CA ARG A 88 -8.77 -0.32 -9.90
C ARG A 88 -9.47 -1.08 -11.02
N PHE A 89 -9.66 -2.39 -10.84
CA PHE A 89 -10.41 -3.19 -11.81
C PHE A 89 -11.89 -2.81 -11.86
N ILE A 90 -12.48 -2.44 -10.72
CA ILE A 90 -13.84 -1.88 -10.68
C ILE A 90 -13.91 -0.59 -11.49
N THR A 91 -12.96 0.35 -11.32
CA THR A 91 -12.89 1.57 -12.15
C THR A 91 -12.76 1.24 -13.63
N ILE A 92 -11.89 0.32 -14.02
CA ILE A 92 -11.73 -0.07 -15.43
C ILE A 92 -13.03 -0.64 -16.01
N LEU A 93 -13.76 -1.43 -15.22
CA LEU A 93 -15.01 -2.05 -15.64
C LEU A 93 -16.15 -1.03 -15.80
N LEU A 94 -16.23 -0.05 -14.90
CA LEU A 94 -17.34 0.91 -14.85
C LEU A 94 -17.08 2.19 -15.67
N ASP A 95 -15.85 2.71 -15.60
CA ASP A 95 -15.48 4.03 -16.11
C ASP A 95 -14.45 3.94 -17.27
N GLY A 96 -13.86 2.76 -17.51
CA GLY A 96 -12.76 2.56 -18.44
C GLY A 96 -11.38 2.86 -17.83
N MET A 97 -10.31 2.67 -18.62
CA MET A 97 -8.94 2.89 -18.16
C MET A 97 -8.61 4.40 -18.13
N PRO A 98 -8.36 5.00 -16.94
CA PRO A 98 -7.99 6.41 -16.87
C PRO A 98 -6.55 6.64 -17.35
N PRO A 99 -6.23 7.80 -17.97
CA PRO A 99 -4.87 8.18 -18.27
C PRO A 99 -3.99 8.17 -17.01
N GLY A 100 -2.85 7.48 -17.06
CA GLY A 100 -1.96 7.34 -15.90
C GLY A 100 -2.45 6.35 -14.82
N GLY A 101 -3.52 5.58 -15.08
CA GLY A 101 -4.01 4.56 -14.16
C GLY A 101 -3.14 3.30 -14.08
N VAL A 102 -2.34 3.00 -15.11
CA VAL A 102 -1.52 1.77 -15.17
C VAL A 102 -0.34 1.77 -14.18
N PRO A 103 0.47 2.83 -14.05
CA PRO A 103 1.60 2.83 -13.10
C PRO A 103 1.25 2.43 -11.66
N PRO A 104 0.21 2.98 -10.99
CA PRO A 104 -0.13 2.56 -9.63
C PRO A 104 -0.57 1.09 -9.57
N MET A 105 -1.29 0.59 -10.57
CA MET A 105 -1.69 -0.82 -10.63
C MET A 105 -0.49 -1.78 -10.70
N VAL A 106 0.55 -1.40 -11.46
CA VAL A 106 1.78 -2.19 -11.53
C VAL A 106 2.48 -2.23 -10.17
N VAL A 107 2.57 -1.08 -9.49
CA VAL A 107 3.16 -1.00 -8.14
C VAL A 107 2.38 -1.87 -7.16
N GLU A 108 1.05 -1.77 -7.14
CA GLU A 108 0.16 -2.58 -6.30
C GLU A 108 0.34 -4.08 -6.58
N ALA A 109 0.33 -4.49 -7.86
CA ALA A 109 0.49 -5.90 -8.25
C ALA A 109 1.86 -6.47 -7.86
N VAL A 110 2.94 -5.70 -8.05
CA VAL A 110 4.30 -6.09 -7.64
C VAL A 110 4.38 -6.24 -6.12
N MET A 111 3.78 -5.32 -5.37
CA MET A 111 3.74 -5.41 -3.91
C MET A 111 2.98 -6.64 -3.41
N VAL A 112 1.81 -6.92 -4.00
CA VAL A 112 1.03 -8.13 -3.70
C VAL A 112 1.86 -9.38 -3.99
N ALA A 113 2.53 -9.44 -5.14
CA ALA A 113 3.38 -10.57 -5.50
C ALA A 113 4.53 -10.78 -4.49
N ILE A 114 5.23 -9.72 -4.10
CA ILE A 114 6.29 -9.75 -3.08
C ILE A 114 5.76 -10.27 -1.74
N LEU A 115 4.61 -9.76 -1.29
CA LEU A 115 4.03 -10.12 0.01
C LEU A 115 3.50 -11.56 0.02
N LEU A 116 2.89 -12.02 -1.07
CA LEU A 116 2.46 -13.41 -1.22
C LEU A 116 3.65 -14.37 -1.29
N TRP A 117 4.73 -13.97 -1.97
CA TRP A 117 5.97 -14.74 -1.98
C TRP A 117 6.59 -14.84 -0.59
N ALA A 118 6.64 -13.73 0.16
CA ALA A 118 7.10 -13.73 1.55
C ALA A 118 6.23 -14.63 2.44
N ARG A 119 4.90 -14.53 2.32
CA ARG A 119 3.94 -15.40 3.03
C ARG A 119 4.16 -16.88 2.74
N ALA A 120 4.42 -17.24 1.48
CA ALA A 120 4.66 -18.63 1.08
C ALA A 120 6.03 -19.15 1.56
N SER A 121 7.00 -18.25 1.73
CA SER A 121 8.39 -18.59 2.09
C SER A 121 8.64 -18.67 3.60
N TRP A 122 7.79 -18.05 4.42
CA TRP A 122 7.95 -18.00 5.87
C TRP A 122 7.05 -19.04 6.56
N LYS A 123 7.50 -19.56 7.71
CA LYS A 123 6.71 -20.51 8.49
C LYS A 123 5.41 -19.83 8.94
N ARG A 124 4.28 -20.54 8.85
CA ARG A 124 3.03 -20.11 9.47
C ARG A 124 3.26 -20.08 10.98
N ALA A 125 3.33 -18.87 11.54
CA ALA A 125 3.12 -18.67 12.97
C ALA A 125 1.62 -18.69 13.23
#